data_AF-A0A6J8BTY9-F1
#
_entry.id   AF-A0A6J8BTY9-F1
#
_cell.length_a   1.000
_cell.length_b   1.000
_cell.length_c   1.000
_cell.angle_alpha   90.00
_cell.angle_beta   90.00
_cell.angle_gamma   90.00
#
_symmetry.space_group_name_H-M   'P 1'
#
loop_
_entity.id
_entity.type
_entity.pdbx_description
1 polymer ?
#
loop_
_entity_poly.entity_id
_entity_poly.type
_entity_poly.pdbx_seq_one_letter_code
_entity_poly.pdbx_strand_id
1 'polypeptide(L)'
;MICEKLSNIDKLADKLNKFDKSVTSMVKSVESINKRVDEVEKGLNFINTEFEMCRFVNFKQRELVRKAASELKGTKYGINEQFPKEINDRRKVLWPHFQEARRQRKKAFFKRDRLFIDGNEFLPKDNTHVLDTDDRQTRSRHQQSEQGARPKEFNQPKYLRPRGGPRKGQH
;
A
#
# COMPACT_ATOMS: atom_id res chain seq x y z
N MET A 1 77.60 5.48 -4.84
CA MET A 1 76.47 4.70 -4.26
C MET A 1 75.32 5.55 -3.72
N ILE A 2 75.54 6.59 -2.91
CA ILE A 2 74.43 7.39 -2.33
C ILE A 2 73.63 8.13 -3.42
N CYS A 3 74.30 8.79 -4.37
CA CYS A 3 73.64 9.54 -5.45
C CYS A 3 72.78 8.65 -6.37
N GLU A 4 73.18 7.42 -6.65
CA GLU A 4 72.37 6.47 -7.44
C GLU A 4 71.10 6.04 -6.70
N LYS A 5 71.22 5.81 -5.38
CA LYS A 5 70.05 5.49 -4.55
C LYS A 5 69.06 6.66 -4.51
N LEU A 6 69.55 7.89 -4.42
CA LEU A 6 68.73 9.10 -4.47
C LEU A 6 68.01 9.24 -5.83
N SER A 7 68.71 9.07 -6.94
CA SER A 7 68.10 9.11 -8.28
C SER A 7 67.00 8.05 -8.47
N ASN A 8 67.16 6.87 -7.89
CA ASN A 8 66.13 5.82 -7.96
C ASN A 8 64.91 6.15 -7.10
N ILE A 9 65.09 6.85 -5.98
CA ILE A 9 63.98 7.34 -5.13
C ILE A 9 63.17 8.41 -5.87
N ASP A 10 63.81 9.35 -6.56
CA ASP A 10 63.11 10.38 -7.34
C ASP A 10 62.27 9.77 -8.46
N LYS A 11 62.83 8.79 -9.19
CA LYS A 11 62.09 8.05 -10.22
C LYS A 11 60.89 7.28 -9.67
N LEU A 12 60.98 6.80 -8.42
CA LEU A 12 59.87 6.13 -7.76
C LEU A 12 58.78 7.12 -7.34
N ALA A 13 59.18 8.30 -6.84
CA ALA A 13 58.27 9.38 -6.48
C ALA A 13 57.47 9.88 -7.70
N ASP A 14 58.11 10.01 -8.86
CA ASP A 14 57.44 10.41 -10.10
C ASP A 14 56.41 9.37 -10.56
N LYS A 15 56.75 8.08 -10.47
CA LYS A 15 55.83 6.98 -10.78
C LYS A 15 54.64 6.99 -9.81
N LEU A 16 54.88 7.23 -8.53
CA LEU A 16 53.83 7.30 -7.51
C LEU A 16 52.88 8.47 -7.78
N ASN A 17 53.41 9.64 -8.14
CA ASN A 17 52.60 10.81 -8.49
C ASN A 17 51.78 10.59 -9.77
N LYS A 18 52.35 9.89 -10.76
CA LYS A 18 51.62 9.51 -11.98
C LYS A 18 50.48 8.52 -11.67
N PHE A 19 50.73 7.58 -10.76
CA PHE A 19 49.71 6.64 -10.30
C PHE A 19 48.58 7.33 -9.54
N ASP A 20 48.91 8.25 -8.62
CA ASP A 20 47.94 9.01 -7.83
C ASP A 20 46.98 9.84 -8.70
N LYS A 21 47.51 10.50 -9.74
CA LYS A 21 46.70 11.21 -10.74
C LYS A 21 45.75 10.29 -11.48
N SER A 22 46.21 9.08 -11.82
CA SER A 22 45.37 8.08 -12.48
C SER A 22 44.27 7.57 -11.56
N VAL A 23 44.58 7.29 -10.29
CA VAL A 23 43.60 6.86 -9.28
C VAL A 23 42.55 7.94 -9.07
N THR A 24 42.97 9.20 -8.91
CA THR A 24 42.05 10.34 -8.76
C THR A 24 41.11 10.47 -9.96
N SER A 25 41.61 10.23 -11.18
CA SER A 25 40.76 10.24 -12.37
C SER A 25 39.74 9.10 -12.36
N MET A 26 40.15 7.89 -11.93
CA MET A 26 39.24 6.75 -11.84
C MET A 26 38.15 6.98 -10.79
N VAL A 27 38.49 7.54 -9.63
CA VAL A 27 37.52 7.86 -8.56
C VAL A 27 36.44 8.81 -9.09
N LYS A 28 36.81 9.87 -9.81
CA LYS A 28 35.85 10.80 -10.42
C LYS A 28 34.90 10.11 -11.40
N SER A 29 35.41 9.17 -12.20
CA SER A 29 34.58 8.38 -13.12
C SER A 29 33.60 7.48 -12.36
N VAL A 30 34.04 6.83 -11.28
CA VAL A 30 33.19 5.98 -10.44
C VAL A 30 32.10 6.79 -9.75
N GLU A 31 32.41 7.97 -9.22
CA GLU A 31 31.41 8.88 -8.63
C GLU A 31 30.35 9.31 -9.64
N SER A 32 30.76 9.59 -10.88
CA SER A 32 29.82 9.93 -11.95
C SER A 32 28.92 8.75 -12.32
N ILE A 33 29.44 7.52 -12.31
CA ILE A 33 28.65 6.30 -12.52
C ILE A 33 27.65 6.10 -11.38
N ASN A 34 28.07 6.22 -10.12
CA ASN A 34 27.18 6.05 -8.97
C ASN A 34 26.01 7.03 -9.00
N LYS A 35 26.26 8.31 -9.34
CA LYS A 35 25.17 9.30 -9.51
C LYS A 35 24.14 8.87 -10.56
N ARG A 36 24.60 8.34 -11.70
CA ARG A 36 23.71 7.84 -12.76
C ARG A 36 22.94 6.60 -12.32
N VAL A 37 23.55 5.73 -11.53
CA VAL A 37 22.87 4.56 -10.93
C VAL A 37 21.77 5.02 -9.98
N ASP A 38 22.05 5.97 -9.09
CA ASP A 38 21.05 6.53 -8.16
C ASP A 38 19.85 7.15 -8.91
N GLU A 39 20.10 7.84 -10.03
CA GLU A 39 19.05 8.41 -10.88
C GLU A 39 18.20 7.33 -11.57
N VAL A 40 18.83 6.27 -12.07
CA VAL A 40 18.13 5.12 -12.66
C VAL A 40 17.31 4.38 -11.60
N GLU A 41 17.85 4.17 -10.41
CA GLU A 41 17.13 3.55 -9.29
C GLU A 41 15.92 4.40 -8.87
N LYS A 42 16.06 5.73 -8.80
CA LYS A 42 14.94 6.65 -8.56
C LYS A 42 13.90 6.56 -9.67
N GLY A 43 14.30 6.49 -10.94
CA GLY A 43 13.40 6.33 -12.08
C GLY A 43 12.66 4.99 -12.07
N LEU A 44 13.34 3.90 -11.71
CA LEU A 44 12.73 2.58 -11.57
C LEU A 44 11.74 2.51 -10.41
N ASN A 45 12.08 3.14 -9.28
CA ASN A 45 11.17 3.28 -8.13
C ASN A 45 9.94 4.13 -8.48
N PHE A 46 10.10 5.19 -9.28
CA PHE A 46 9.00 6.00 -9.78
C PHE A 46 8.04 5.16 -10.65
N ILE A 47 8.56 4.40 -11.60
CA ILE A 47 7.74 3.58 -12.51
C ILE A 47 7.03 2.44 -11.77
N ASN A 48 7.72 1.75 -10.87
CA ASN A 48 7.14 0.64 -10.10
C ASN A 48 6.11 1.11 -9.06
N THR A 49 6.17 2.36 -8.60
CA THR A 49 5.23 2.90 -7.61
C THR A 49 4.05 3.65 -8.25
N GLU A 50 4.25 4.30 -9.40
CA GLU A 50 3.20 5.15 -10.00
C GLU A 50 2.16 4.40 -10.82
N PHE A 51 2.48 3.26 -11.44
CA PHE A 51 1.53 2.63 -12.37
C PHE A 51 0.36 1.87 -11.69
N GLU A 52 0.37 1.75 -10.35
CA GLU A 52 -0.68 1.05 -9.59
C GLU A 52 -1.65 2.00 -8.86
N MET A 53 -1.35 3.31 -8.83
CA MET A 53 -2.03 4.28 -7.95
C MET A 53 -2.78 5.37 -8.72
N CYS A 54 -4.06 5.16 -8.99
CA CYS A 54 -4.94 6.21 -9.53
C CYS A 54 -5.37 7.19 -8.43
N ARG A 55 -4.86 8.43 -8.49
CA ARG A 55 -5.30 9.54 -7.63
C ARG A 55 -6.55 10.19 -8.23
N PHE A 56 -7.59 10.34 -7.42
CA PHE A 56 -8.84 11.01 -7.82
C PHE A 56 -8.94 12.35 -7.11
N VAL A 57 -9.23 13.42 -7.87
CA VAL A 57 -9.53 14.74 -7.29
C VAL A 57 -10.84 14.70 -6.51
N ASN A 58 -11.86 14.03 -7.05
CA ASN A 58 -13.19 13.95 -6.44
C ASN A 58 -13.47 12.59 -5.83
N PHE A 59 -13.91 12.58 -4.57
CA PHE A 59 -14.34 11.35 -3.87
C PHE A 59 -15.46 10.61 -4.62
N LYS A 60 -16.41 11.35 -5.23
CA LYS A 60 -17.51 10.76 -6.00
C LYS A 60 -17.02 9.94 -7.20
N GLN A 61 -16.05 10.46 -7.94
CA GLN A 61 -15.48 9.76 -9.10
C GLN A 61 -14.73 8.50 -8.66
N ARG A 62 -13.94 8.60 -7.59
CA ARG A 62 -13.27 7.44 -6.98
C ARG A 62 -14.27 6.35 -6.58
N GLU A 63 -15.37 6.73 -5.92
CA GLU A 63 -16.40 5.77 -5.51
C GLU A 63 -17.14 5.14 -6.69
N LEU A 64 -17.34 5.85 -7.80
CA LEU A 64 -17.89 5.28 -9.03
C LEU A 64 -16.97 4.18 -9.58
N VAL A 65 -15.67 4.46 -9.69
CA VAL A 65 -14.67 3.48 -10.14
C VAL A 65 -14.59 2.29 -9.18
N ARG A 66 -14.60 2.53 -7.87
CA ARG A 66 -14.61 1.47 -6.86
C ARG A 66 -15.84 0.57 -6.96
N LYS A 67 -17.02 1.13 -7.29
CA LYS A 67 -18.26 0.36 -7.48
C LYS A 67 -18.23 -0.47 -8.77
N ALA A 68 -17.60 0.05 -9.83
CA ALA A 68 -17.39 -0.67 -11.09
C ALA A 68 -16.40 -1.85 -10.97
N ALA A 69 -15.70 -2.01 -9.84
CA ALA A 69 -14.77 -3.13 -9.62
C ALA A 69 -15.38 -4.52 -9.83
N SER A 70 -16.70 -4.67 -9.69
CA SER A 70 -17.39 -5.93 -9.98
C SER A 70 -17.44 -6.31 -11.46
N GLU A 71 -17.23 -5.36 -12.36
CA GLU A 71 -17.19 -5.57 -13.81
C GLU A 71 -15.88 -6.25 -14.24
N LEU A 72 -14.82 -6.12 -13.43
CA LEU A 72 -13.52 -6.76 -13.67
C LEU A 72 -13.48 -8.25 -13.32
N LYS A 73 -14.61 -8.85 -12.94
CA LYS A 73 -14.69 -10.28 -12.64
C LYS A 73 -14.31 -11.11 -13.87
N GLY A 74 -13.37 -12.03 -13.70
CA GLY A 74 -12.85 -12.88 -14.78
C GLY A 74 -11.66 -12.28 -15.52
N THR A 75 -11.26 -11.04 -15.19
CA THR A 75 -10.01 -10.46 -15.68
C THR A 75 -8.87 -10.71 -14.69
N LYS A 76 -7.62 -10.46 -15.13
CA LYS A 76 -6.42 -10.52 -14.27
C LYS A 76 -6.26 -9.32 -13.33
N TYR A 77 -7.14 -8.32 -13.44
CA TYR A 77 -7.01 -7.06 -12.72
C TYR A 77 -8.06 -6.92 -11.61
N GLY A 78 -7.69 -6.19 -10.56
CA GLY A 78 -8.58 -5.86 -9.45
C GLY A 78 -8.38 -4.42 -8.99
N ILE A 79 -9.47 -3.75 -8.63
CA ILE A 79 -9.43 -2.40 -8.06
C ILE A 79 -9.57 -2.52 -6.55
N ASN A 80 -8.58 -2.04 -5.81
CA ASN A 80 -8.61 -1.93 -4.37
C ASN A 80 -8.31 -0.49 -3.95
N GLU A 81 -8.90 -0.07 -2.83
CA GLU A 81 -8.59 1.21 -2.21
C GLU A 81 -7.26 1.10 -1.46
N GLN A 82 -6.39 2.08 -1.67
CA GLN A 82 -5.14 2.17 -0.93
C GLN A 82 -5.38 2.83 0.42
N PHE A 83 -5.00 2.11 1.48
CA PHE A 83 -5.11 2.55 2.86
C PHE A 83 -3.71 2.81 3.43
N PRO A 84 -3.57 3.75 4.38
CA PRO A 84 -2.35 3.91 5.16
C PRO A 84 -1.87 2.58 5.75
N LYS A 85 -0.54 2.46 5.92
CA LYS A 85 0.13 1.23 6.37
C LYS A 85 -0.46 0.71 7.67
N GLU A 86 -0.80 1.60 8.59
CA GLU A 86 -1.35 1.29 9.91
C GLU A 86 -2.70 0.56 9.81
N ILE A 87 -3.53 0.94 8.82
CA ILE A 87 -4.82 0.27 8.56
C ILE A 87 -4.59 -1.13 7.98
N ASN A 88 -3.64 -1.26 7.05
CA ASN A 88 -3.32 -2.55 6.43
C ASN A 88 -2.74 -3.53 7.45
N ASP A 89 -1.85 -3.06 8.33
CA ASP A 89 -1.26 -3.87 9.39
C ASP A 89 -2.33 -4.37 10.36
N ARG A 90 -3.26 -3.51 10.79
CA ARG A 90 -4.41 -3.92 11.62
C ARG A 90 -5.29 -4.96 10.93
N ARG A 91 -5.58 -4.79 9.63
CA ARG A 91 -6.34 -5.78 8.85
C ARG A 91 -5.61 -7.11 8.73
N LYS A 92 -4.27 -7.10 8.60
CA LYS A 92 -3.45 -8.30 8.48
C LYS A 92 -3.59 -9.19 9.71
N VAL A 93 -3.66 -8.60 10.90
CA VAL A 93 -3.92 -9.32 12.16
C VAL A 93 -5.32 -9.94 12.18
N LEU A 94 -6.33 -9.23 11.64
CA LEU A 94 -7.72 -9.70 11.60
C LEU A 94 -8.02 -10.67 10.44
N TRP A 95 -7.13 -10.78 9.46
CA TRP A 95 -7.33 -11.56 8.24
C TRP A 95 -7.58 -13.06 8.50
N PRO A 96 -6.84 -13.74 9.41
CA PRO A 96 -7.12 -15.13 9.74
C PRO A 96 -8.53 -15.35 10.30
N HIS A 97 -9.00 -14.44 11.16
CA HIS A 97 -10.36 -14.49 11.72
C HIS A 97 -11.44 -14.26 10.64
N PHE A 98 -11.17 -13.37 9.69
CA PHE A 98 -12.05 -13.17 8.54
C PHE A 98 -12.15 -14.43 7.67
N GLN A 99 -11.02 -15.07 7.37
CA GLN A 99 -10.98 -16.30 6.58
C GLN A 99 -11.73 -17.43 7.30
N GLU A 100 -11.51 -17.58 8.60
CA GLU A 100 -12.18 -18.58 9.43
C GLU A 100 -13.70 -18.36 9.47
N ALA A 101 -14.15 -17.12 9.68
CA ALA A 101 -15.57 -16.79 9.63
C ALA A 101 -16.19 -17.09 8.25
N ARG A 102 -15.47 -16.81 7.16
CA ARG A 102 -15.91 -17.15 5.80
C ARG A 102 -15.97 -18.66 5.56
N ARG A 103 -15.01 -19.43 6.10
CA ARG A 103 -15.02 -20.89 6.07
C ARG A 103 -16.24 -21.45 6.80
N GLN A 104 -16.59 -20.86 7.94
CA GLN A 104 -17.80 -21.15 8.71
C GLN A 104 -19.10 -20.63 8.07
N ARG A 105 -19.06 -20.12 6.82
CA ARG A 105 -20.21 -19.54 6.10
C ARG A 105 -20.87 -18.33 6.79
N LYS A 106 -20.18 -17.68 7.73
CA LYS A 106 -20.64 -16.45 8.40
C LYS A 106 -20.50 -15.23 7.50
N LYS A 107 -21.31 -14.21 7.74
CA LYS A 107 -21.25 -12.92 7.02
C LYS A 107 -20.14 -12.06 7.61
N ALA A 108 -18.91 -12.25 7.12
CA ALA A 108 -17.76 -11.45 7.53
C ALA A 108 -17.42 -10.34 6.52
N PHE A 109 -17.15 -9.11 6.97
CA PHE A 109 -16.65 -8.02 6.13
C PHE A 109 -15.80 -7.02 6.92
N PHE A 110 -14.89 -6.33 6.22
CA PHE A 110 -14.11 -5.25 6.80
C PHE A 110 -14.79 -3.90 6.56
N LYS A 111 -14.79 -3.03 7.56
CA LYS A 111 -15.14 -1.61 7.43
C LYS A 111 -13.98 -0.79 7.98
N ARG A 112 -13.26 -0.08 7.10
CA ARG A 112 -11.95 0.51 7.42
C ARG A 112 -11.03 -0.56 8.04
N ASP A 113 -10.57 -0.40 9.25
CA ASP A 113 -9.67 -1.29 9.97
C ASP A 113 -10.38 -2.36 10.83
N ARG A 114 -11.71 -2.34 10.90
CA ARG A 114 -12.49 -3.20 11.80
C ARG A 114 -13.13 -4.37 11.06
N LEU A 115 -13.12 -5.55 11.68
CA LEU A 115 -13.76 -6.77 11.18
C LEU A 115 -15.17 -6.89 11.78
N PHE A 116 -16.17 -7.11 10.95
CA PHE A 116 -17.54 -7.42 11.37
C PHE A 116 -17.89 -8.84 10.96
N ILE A 117 -18.40 -9.64 11.90
CA ILE A 117 -18.88 -11.02 11.69
C ILE A 117 -20.35 -11.08 12.12
N ASP A 118 -21.22 -11.48 11.20
CA ASP A 118 -22.67 -11.57 11.40
C ASP A 118 -23.32 -10.27 11.91
N GLY A 119 -22.71 -9.13 11.55
CA GLY A 119 -23.17 -7.79 11.93
C GLY A 119 -22.50 -7.22 13.18
N ASN A 120 -21.77 -8.02 13.95
CA ASN A 120 -21.10 -7.60 15.18
C ASN A 120 -19.61 -7.34 14.94
N GLU A 121 -19.07 -6.31 15.59
CA GLU A 121 -17.65 -6.00 15.55
C GLU A 121 -16.87 -7.10 16.29
N PHE A 122 -15.89 -7.69 15.59
CA PHE A 122 -15.00 -8.69 16.15
C PHE A 122 -13.78 -7.99 16.75
N LEU A 123 -13.66 -8.07 18.07
CA LEU A 123 -12.49 -7.61 18.82
C LEU A 123 -11.65 -8.84 19.20
N PRO A 124 -10.39 -8.95 18.72
CA PRO A 124 -9.48 -9.99 19.19
C PRO A 124 -9.24 -9.83 20.69
N LYS A 125 -9.34 -10.93 21.43
CA LYS A 125 -9.23 -10.90 22.90
C LYS A 125 -7.82 -10.56 23.40
N ASP A 126 -6.81 -10.61 22.53
CA ASP A 126 -5.40 -10.50 22.92
C ASP A 126 -4.71 -9.18 22.51
N ASN A 127 -5.42 -8.26 21.86
CA ASN A 127 -4.85 -6.97 21.43
C ASN A 127 -5.75 -5.80 21.82
N THR A 128 -5.70 -5.42 23.10
CA THR A 128 -6.10 -4.10 23.59
C THR A 128 -5.13 -3.05 23.04
N HIS A 129 -5.25 -2.72 21.77
CA HIS A 129 -4.79 -1.41 21.31
C HIS A 129 -5.97 -0.45 21.48
N VAL A 130 -5.92 0.28 22.59
CA VAL A 130 -6.82 1.37 22.92
C VAL A 130 -6.95 2.27 21.69
N LEU A 131 -8.13 2.31 21.10
CA LEU A 131 -8.53 3.44 20.26
C LEU A 131 -9.49 4.24 21.13
N ASP A 132 -8.96 5.34 21.67
CA ASP A 132 -9.74 6.45 22.20
C ASP A 132 -10.91 6.72 21.27
N THR A 133 -12.10 6.45 21.76
CA THR A 133 -13.31 7.03 21.21
C THR A 133 -13.45 8.42 21.79
N ASP A 134 -12.98 9.43 21.07
CA ASP A 134 -13.46 10.79 21.30
C ASP A 134 -13.61 11.53 19.96
N ASP A 135 -14.80 11.38 19.35
CA ASP A 135 -15.39 12.40 18.46
C ASP A 135 -16.87 12.10 18.10
N ARG A 136 -17.69 11.81 19.12
CA ARG A 136 -19.15 11.63 18.96
C ARG A 136 -19.99 12.54 19.84
N GLN A 137 -19.48 13.72 20.19
CA GLN A 137 -20.23 14.75 20.90
C GLN A 137 -20.11 16.12 20.20
N THR A 138 -20.69 16.25 19.01
CA THR A 138 -21.25 17.54 18.54
C THR A 138 -22.16 17.28 17.33
N ARG A 139 -23.46 17.05 17.59
CA ARG A 139 -24.61 17.37 16.69
C ARG A 139 -25.98 16.92 17.24
N SER A 140 -26.13 16.72 18.55
CA SER A 140 -27.46 16.58 19.18
C SER A 140 -27.93 17.89 19.81
N ARG A 141 -28.12 18.94 19.00
CA ARG A 141 -28.92 20.09 19.40
C ARG A 141 -29.42 20.81 18.15
N HIS A 142 -30.54 20.34 17.62
CA HIS A 142 -31.61 21.15 17.02
C HIS A 142 -32.85 20.24 16.96
N GLN A 143 -33.74 20.46 17.94
CA GLN A 143 -35.06 19.83 18.02
C GLN A 143 -35.97 20.41 16.95
N GLN A 144 -36.68 19.49 16.28
CA GLN A 144 -38.12 19.55 15.97
C GLN A 144 -38.67 20.78 15.23
N SER A 145 -39.08 20.56 13.98
CA SER A 145 -40.47 20.81 13.59
C SER A 145 -40.89 19.98 12.37
N GLU A 146 -42.13 19.49 12.47
CA GLU A 146 -43.11 19.23 11.41
C GLU A 146 -43.25 17.85 10.75
N GLN A 147 -44.52 17.42 10.83
CA GLN A 147 -45.14 16.17 10.41
C GLN A 147 -45.41 16.18 8.90
N GLY A 148 -45.21 15.04 8.23
CA GLY A 148 -45.62 14.88 6.83
C GLY A 148 -45.22 13.54 6.20
N ALA A 149 -46.17 12.61 6.13
CA ALA A 149 -46.30 11.42 5.28
C ALA A 149 -45.13 10.94 4.37
N ARG A 150 -44.75 9.65 4.53
CA ARG A 150 -44.72 8.55 3.51
C ARG A 150 -43.59 7.54 3.86
N PRO A 151 -43.86 6.24 4.01
CA PRO A 151 -42.79 5.26 4.19
C PRO A 151 -42.11 5.03 2.83
N LYS A 152 -40.87 5.49 2.70
CA LYS A 152 -39.97 5.00 1.64
C LYS A 152 -39.26 3.79 2.19
N GLU A 153 -39.68 2.61 1.74
CA GLU A 153 -38.87 1.39 1.80
C GLU A 153 -37.47 1.71 1.26
N PHE A 154 -36.50 1.86 2.16
CA PHE A 154 -35.11 2.03 1.78
C PHE A 154 -34.56 0.65 1.45
N ASN A 155 -34.80 0.24 0.21
CA ASN A 155 -34.31 -1.00 -0.37
C ASN A 155 -32.76 -0.92 -0.41
N GLN A 156 -32.11 -1.41 0.65
CA GLN A 156 -30.66 -1.59 0.67
C GLN A 156 -30.29 -2.61 -0.43
N PRO A 157 -29.33 -2.32 -1.32
CA PRO A 157 -28.90 -3.32 -2.27
C PRO A 157 -28.22 -4.46 -1.50
N LYS A 158 -28.86 -5.63 -1.57
CA LYS A 158 -28.37 -6.90 -1.03
C LYS A 158 -26.93 -7.10 -1.54
N TYR A 159 -25.94 -7.01 -0.64
CA TYR A 159 -24.60 -7.53 -0.91
C TYR A 159 -24.63 -9.07 -0.90
N LEU A 160 -25.33 -9.64 -1.88
CA LEU A 160 -25.17 -11.02 -2.30
C LEU A 160 -24.02 -11.03 -3.31
N ARG A 161 -22.79 -11.34 -2.84
CA ARG A 161 -21.78 -11.86 -3.77
C ARG A 161 -22.36 -13.14 -4.39
N PRO A 162 -22.38 -13.29 -5.73
CA PRO A 162 -22.80 -14.54 -6.34
C PRO A 162 -21.99 -15.71 -5.77
N ARG A 163 -22.71 -16.76 -5.39
CA ARG A 163 -22.19 -18.06 -4.97
C ARG A 163 -21.28 -18.63 -6.07
N GLY A 164 -20.27 -19.39 -5.65
CA GLY A 164 -19.36 -20.10 -6.54
C GLY A 164 -20.10 -20.93 -7.60
N GLY A 165 -19.57 -20.89 -8.82
CA GLY A 165 -19.89 -21.81 -9.91
C GLY A 165 -18.92 -23.00 -9.96
N PRO A 166 -19.25 -24.07 -10.69
CA PRO A 166 -18.90 -25.45 -10.35
C PRO A 166 -17.54 -25.90 -10.90
N ARG A 167 -16.89 -26.84 -10.17
CA ARG A 167 -15.87 -27.74 -10.75
C ARG A 167 -16.57 -28.70 -11.72
N LYS A 168 -16.31 -28.55 -13.01
CA LYS A 168 -16.50 -29.58 -14.05
C LYS A 168 -15.09 -29.88 -14.58
N GLY A 169 -14.63 -31.10 -14.83
CA GLY A 169 -15.17 -32.45 -14.69
C GLY A 169 -14.00 -33.38 -15.04
N GLN A 170 -13.93 -34.53 -14.38
CA GLN A 170 -13.13 -35.67 -14.82
C GLN A 170 -13.85 -36.29 -16.03
N HIS A 171 -13.11 -36.55 -17.10
CA HIS A 171 -13.24 -37.72 -17.98
C HIS A 171 -11.87 -37.98 -18.59
#